data_AF-A0A6G3SWS7-F1
#
_entry.id   AF-A0A6G3SWS7-F1
#
_cell.length_a   1.000
_cell.length_b   1.000
_cell.length_c   1.000
_cell.angle_alpha   90.00
_cell.angle_beta   90.00
_cell.angle_gamma   90.00
#
_symmetry.space_group_name_H-M   'P 1'
#
loop_
_entity.id
_entity.type
_entity.pdbx_description
1 polymer ?
#
loop_
_entity_poly.entity_id
_entity_poly.type
_entity_poly.pdbx_seq_one_letter_code
_entity_poly.pdbx_strand_id
1 'polypeptide(L)'
;GRPGRDQRLDAALVGYLPSPADLARLAGLPEEALPREQVRTLLFPGGRPRLLETLGTPLGRSGFVCVPLFADELAPGDDLLGHTTRGVELASALGARAVSLAGMIPSLTGYGFDVLRAVGTTGAVTTAPIGLADHTGPTAPTGPADHTGPTAPTGPADRTGSAVPDTPVVTTGHAATVVSVVRTVHAALDATGQQLGALTVAFVGLGSIGSSSLDLLLTRAEQPPARLLLCDVPGSGPRLKELAENLLDRGLVGSVEVVESDRGLPDTVYDARLIVAAVSGGGALLDVGRLAPGTTVVDDSFPHCFDTSRAIGRMERAKDVLVVGGGLLSAGPADRRVAEGLPAAAAAGYLAQPLVPDTIASCRLESLLHASGAAVPLVHGPVDAATALAYWEAAEATGIRAAPLHLLTRTIDPDMLTRHPWSS
;
A
#
# COMPACT_ATOMS: atom_id res chain seq x y z
N GLY A 1 7.91 22.38 -19.52
CA GLY A 1 9.37 22.20 -19.50
C GLY A 1 9.68 20.88 -18.83
N ARG A 2 10.72 20.16 -19.28
CA ARG A 2 11.15 18.93 -18.58
C ARG A 2 11.63 19.32 -17.17
N PRO A 3 11.21 18.62 -16.11
CA PRO A 3 11.70 18.88 -14.76
C PRO A 3 13.23 18.72 -14.70
N GLY A 4 13.89 19.57 -13.91
CA GLY A 4 15.32 19.43 -13.63
C GLY A 4 15.63 18.05 -13.04
N ARG A 5 16.88 17.59 -13.12
CA ARG A 5 17.29 16.26 -12.64
C ARG A 5 16.89 16.00 -11.19
N ASP A 6 16.93 17.03 -10.35
CA ASP A 6 16.56 16.98 -8.91
C ASP A 6 15.04 17.07 -8.65
N GLN A 7 14.23 17.33 -9.68
CA GLN A 7 12.77 17.41 -9.59
C GLN A 7 12.08 16.15 -10.11
N ARG A 8 12.79 15.25 -10.80
CA ARG A 8 12.22 14.02 -11.33
C ARG A 8 11.88 13.03 -10.21
N LEU A 9 10.72 12.41 -10.33
CA LEU A 9 10.34 11.28 -9.48
C LEU A 9 10.96 9.98 -10.03
N ASP A 10 11.41 9.11 -9.14
CA ASP A 10 11.74 7.72 -9.48
C ASP A 10 10.50 6.85 -9.46
N ALA A 11 9.63 7.09 -8.48
CA ALA A 11 8.41 6.34 -8.24
C ALA A 11 7.26 7.25 -7.80
N ALA A 12 6.04 6.72 -7.75
CA ALA A 12 4.92 7.40 -7.14
C ALA A 12 3.96 6.45 -6.42
N LEU A 13 3.15 7.01 -5.54
CA LEU A 13 1.92 6.44 -5.02
C LEU A 13 0.76 7.24 -5.60
N VAL A 14 -0.18 6.58 -6.26
CA VAL A 14 -1.48 7.17 -6.64
C VAL A 14 -2.49 6.80 -5.58
N GLY A 15 -3.10 7.78 -4.93
CA GLY A 15 -4.08 7.56 -3.88
C GLY A 15 -5.12 8.67 -3.79
N TYR A 16 -5.89 8.68 -2.73
CA TYR A 16 -7.06 9.54 -2.52
C TYR A 16 -7.00 10.21 -1.14
N LEU A 17 -7.92 11.14 -0.86
CA LEU A 17 -8.03 11.79 0.44
C LEU A 17 -8.77 10.89 1.44
N PRO A 18 -8.39 10.88 2.73
CA PRO A 18 -9.26 10.35 3.79
C PRO A 18 -10.63 11.04 3.75
N SER A 19 -11.67 10.42 4.33
CA SER A 19 -13.00 11.05 4.42
C SER A 19 -12.91 12.42 5.12
N PRO A 20 -13.84 13.37 4.88
CA PRO A 20 -13.83 14.65 5.59
C PRO A 20 -13.82 14.49 7.12
N ALA A 21 -14.57 13.50 7.64
CA ALA A 21 -14.58 13.16 9.07
C ALA A 21 -13.20 12.70 9.57
N ASP A 22 -12.52 11.83 8.82
CA ASP A 22 -11.18 11.36 9.19
C ASP A 22 -10.13 12.48 9.07
N LEU A 23 -10.22 13.32 8.03
CA LEU A 23 -9.37 14.51 7.89
C LEU A 23 -9.55 15.49 9.05
N ALA A 24 -10.80 15.76 9.44
CA ALA A 24 -11.11 16.62 10.57
C ALA A 24 -10.53 16.05 11.88
N ARG A 25 -10.69 14.74 12.10
CA ARG A 25 -10.11 14.03 13.26
C ARG A 25 -8.59 14.12 13.28
N LEU A 26 -7.93 13.90 12.14
CA LEU A 26 -6.47 14.03 12.00
C LEU A 26 -6.00 15.47 12.24
N ALA A 27 -6.78 16.46 11.82
CA ALA A 27 -6.47 17.88 12.00
C ALA A 27 -6.85 18.42 13.40
N GLY A 28 -7.54 17.64 14.24
CA GLY A 28 -8.08 18.13 15.52
C GLY A 28 -9.17 19.19 15.35
N LEU A 29 -9.91 19.13 14.25
CA LEU A 29 -10.97 20.09 13.88
C LEU A 29 -12.35 19.44 13.99
N PRO A 30 -13.42 20.23 14.19
CA PRO A 30 -14.79 19.73 14.03
C PRO A 30 -15.04 19.33 12.57
N GLU A 31 -15.89 18.33 12.34
CA GLU A 31 -16.13 17.77 11.00
C GLU A 31 -16.63 18.83 10.00
N GLU A 32 -17.42 19.78 10.47
CA GLU A 32 -17.99 20.86 9.67
C GLU A 32 -16.93 21.88 9.21
N ALA A 33 -15.73 21.88 9.81
CA ALA A 33 -14.65 22.81 9.44
C ALA A 33 -13.97 22.47 8.11
N LEU A 34 -14.19 21.26 7.57
CA LEU A 34 -13.61 20.82 6.31
C LEU A 34 -14.70 20.42 5.30
N PRO A 35 -15.50 21.37 4.76
CA PRO A 35 -16.52 21.05 3.78
C PRO A 35 -15.91 20.39 2.54
N ARG A 36 -16.42 19.21 2.19
CA ARG A 36 -15.91 18.34 1.12
C ARG A 36 -15.60 19.07 -0.18
N GLU A 37 -16.60 19.78 -0.72
CA GLU A 37 -16.46 20.48 -2.02
C GLU A 37 -15.43 21.62 -1.96
N GLN A 38 -15.29 22.27 -0.81
CA GLN A 38 -14.30 23.34 -0.63
C GLN A 38 -12.89 22.75 -0.63
N VAL A 39 -12.67 21.65 0.10
CA VAL A 39 -11.40 20.92 0.11
C VAL A 39 -11.07 20.40 -1.30
N ARG A 40 -12.06 19.81 -2.00
CA ARG A 40 -11.86 19.31 -3.36
C ARG A 40 -11.48 20.43 -4.34
N THR A 41 -12.22 21.53 -4.33
CA THR A 41 -11.97 22.67 -5.23
C THR A 41 -10.60 23.31 -4.96
N LEU A 42 -10.22 23.42 -3.68
CA LEU A 42 -8.95 23.97 -3.25
C LEU A 42 -7.76 23.10 -3.73
N LEU A 43 -7.87 21.78 -3.59
CA LEU A 43 -6.78 20.86 -3.88
C LEU A 43 -6.70 20.45 -5.35
N PHE A 44 -7.83 20.38 -6.07
CA PHE A 44 -7.90 19.78 -7.40
C PHE A 44 -8.53 20.75 -8.41
N PRO A 45 -7.80 21.78 -8.86
CA PRO A 45 -8.33 22.70 -9.86
C PRO A 45 -8.68 21.95 -11.14
N GLY A 46 -9.91 22.13 -11.61
CA GLY A 46 -10.44 21.43 -12.79
C GLY A 46 -10.68 19.93 -12.59
N GLY A 47 -10.76 19.46 -11.34
CA GLY A 47 -11.02 18.04 -11.03
C GLY A 47 -9.90 17.11 -11.50
N ARG A 48 -8.66 17.60 -11.57
CA ARG A 48 -7.50 16.83 -12.02
C ARG A 48 -6.68 16.31 -10.84
N PRO A 49 -6.07 15.12 -10.97
CA PRO A 49 -5.10 14.64 -9.99
C PRO A 49 -3.96 15.65 -9.78
N ARG A 50 -3.37 15.64 -8.59
CA ARG A 50 -2.31 16.57 -8.20
C ARG A 50 -1.26 15.88 -7.34
N LEU A 51 0.01 16.24 -7.54
CA LEU A 51 1.09 15.90 -6.62
C LEU A 51 0.91 16.68 -5.31
N LEU A 52 0.78 15.99 -4.18
CA LEU A 52 0.65 16.65 -2.87
C LEU A 52 1.99 16.74 -2.14
N GLU A 53 2.83 15.72 -2.28
CA GLU A 53 4.12 15.68 -1.62
C GLU A 53 5.13 14.83 -2.39
N THR A 54 6.40 14.99 -2.01
CA THR A 54 7.51 14.16 -2.42
C THR A 54 8.25 13.66 -1.19
N LEU A 55 8.82 12.47 -1.29
CA LEU A 55 9.59 11.82 -0.24
C LEU A 55 10.90 11.35 -0.86
N GLY A 56 12.03 11.83 -0.35
CA GLY A 56 13.35 11.30 -0.68
C GLY A 56 13.77 10.26 0.34
N THR A 57 14.27 9.12 -0.13
CA THR A 57 14.89 8.06 0.68
C THR A 57 16.19 7.59 0.02
N PRO A 58 17.02 6.77 0.69
CA PRO A 58 18.17 6.12 0.05
C PRO A 58 17.83 5.29 -1.20
N LEU A 59 16.58 4.83 -1.36
CA LEU A 59 16.12 4.05 -2.52
C LEU A 59 15.68 4.92 -3.71
N GLY A 60 15.48 6.22 -3.49
CA GLY A 60 15.08 7.17 -4.53
C GLY A 60 14.02 8.16 -4.08
N ARG A 61 13.48 8.91 -5.05
CA ARG A 61 12.49 9.96 -4.81
C ARG A 61 11.10 9.49 -5.24
N SER A 62 10.15 9.42 -4.30
CA SER A 62 8.77 9.05 -4.58
C SER A 62 7.82 10.24 -4.47
N GLY A 63 6.81 10.35 -5.32
CA GLY A 63 5.73 11.35 -5.20
C GLY A 63 4.42 10.75 -4.70
N PHE A 64 3.62 11.51 -3.94
CA PHE A 64 2.22 11.16 -3.68
C PHE A 64 1.31 11.96 -4.61
N VAL A 65 0.73 11.27 -5.60
CA VAL A 65 -0.23 11.83 -6.55
C VAL A 65 -1.63 11.50 -6.04
N CYS A 66 -2.36 12.53 -5.61
CA CYS A 66 -3.71 12.39 -5.11
C CYS A 66 -4.73 12.60 -6.23
N VAL A 67 -5.71 11.69 -6.32
CA VAL A 67 -6.90 11.83 -7.16
C VAL A 67 -7.98 12.63 -6.42
N PRO A 68 -8.91 13.29 -7.13
CA PRO A 68 -9.91 14.18 -6.53
C PRO A 68 -11.10 13.43 -5.88
N LEU A 69 -10.82 12.35 -5.17
CA LEU A 69 -11.80 11.49 -4.50
C LEU A 69 -11.49 11.42 -3.00
N PHE A 70 -12.55 11.30 -2.20
CA PHE A 70 -12.45 10.95 -0.78
C PHE A 70 -12.64 9.44 -0.60
N ALA A 71 -12.11 8.90 0.50
CA ALA A 71 -12.14 7.47 0.80
C ALA A 71 -13.55 6.88 0.80
N ASP A 72 -14.53 7.65 1.29
CA ASP A 72 -15.94 7.28 1.38
C ASP A 72 -16.71 7.46 0.05
N GLU A 73 -16.05 7.88 -1.01
CA GLU A 73 -16.60 8.02 -2.37
C GLU A 73 -16.12 6.91 -3.31
N LEU A 74 -15.22 6.05 -2.84
CA LEU A 74 -14.64 5.02 -3.68
C LEU A 74 -15.66 3.94 -4.02
N ALA A 75 -15.91 3.80 -5.32
CA ALA A 75 -16.71 2.76 -5.90
C ALA A 75 -16.03 2.24 -7.17
N PRO A 76 -16.21 0.96 -7.53
CA PRO A 76 -15.70 0.45 -8.80
C PRO A 76 -16.45 1.13 -9.95
N GLY A 77 -15.75 1.46 -11.03
CA GLY A 77 -16.35 2.09 -12.21
C GLY A 77 -15.43 3.08 -12.93
N ASP A 78 -15.96 3.66 -14.00
CA ASP A 78 -15.21 4.51 -14.94
C ASP A 78 -14.65 5.78 -14.29
N ASP A 79 -15.34 6.35 -13.30
CA ASP A 79 -14.87 7.55 -12.60
C ASP A 79 -13.57 7.27 -11.83
N LEU A 80 -13.55 6.22 -11.00
CA LEU A 80 -12.34 5.81 -10.27
C LEU A 80 -11.22 5.43 -11.23
N LEU A 81 -11.52 4.63 -12.24
CA LEU A 81 -10.54 4.22 -13.25
C LEU A 81 -9.96 5.43 -14.00
N GLY A 82 -10.79 6.36 -14.44
CA GLY A 82 -10.38 7.54 -15.17
C GLY A 82 -9.58 8.53 -14.32
N HIS A 83 -9.90 8.68 -13.04
CA HIS A 83 -9.09 9.48 -12.12
C HIS A 83 -7.74 8.83 -11.81
N THR A 84 -7.72 7.52 -11.56
CA THR A 84 -6.50 6.76 -11.28
C THR A 84 -5.56 6.75 -12.49
N THR A 85 -6.09 6.54 -13.69
CA THR A 85 -5.33 6.56 -14.95
C THR A 85 -4.66 7.92 -15.16
N ARG A 86 -5.41 9.03 -15.01
CA ARG A 86 -4.84 10.40 -15.04
C ARG A 86 -3.80 10.64 -13.95
N GLY A 87 -3.92 9.97 -12.80
CA GLY A 87 -2.93 10.01 -11.73
C GLY A 87 -1.61 9.32 -12.14
N VAL A 88 -1.71 8.14 -12.75
CA VAL A 88 -0.54 7.41 -13.30
C VAL A 88 0.13 8.21 -14.42
N GLU A 89 -0.66 8.82 -15.31
CA GLU A 89 -0.15 9.69 -16.38
C GLU A 89 0.58 10.92 -15.83
N LEU A 90 0.04 11.56 -14.79
CA LEU A 90 0.70 12.66 -14.09
C LEU A 90 2.02 12.19 -13.44
N ALA A 91 2.02 11.04 -12.77
CA ALA A 91 3.23 10.47 -12.18
C ALA A 91 4.32 10.21 -13.24
N SER A 92 3.94 9.62 -14.39
CA SER A 92 4.82 9.40 -15.53
C SER A 92 5.39 10.71 -16.09
N ALA A 93 4.54 11.73 -16.26
CA ALA A 93 4.97 13.06 -16.73
C ALA A 93 5.97 13.74 -15.77
N LEU A 94 5.89 13.43 -14.48
CA LEU A 94 6.83 13.87 -13.43
C LEU A 94 8.10 12.99 -13.35
N GLY A 95 8.19 11.94 -14.16
CA GLY A 95 9.35 11.09 -14.33
C GLY A 95 9.28 9.72 -13.66
N ALA A 96 8.21 9.42 -12.91
CA ALA A 96 8.08 8.16 -12.19
C ALA A 96 8.15 6.97 -13.17
N ARG A 97 8.97 5.98 -12.83
CA ARG A 97 9.16 4.73 -13.58
C ARG A 97 8.29 3.60 -13.03
N ALA A 98 7.85 3.72 -11.80
CA ALA A 98 6.98 2.78 -11.12
C ALA A 98 5.91 3.52 -10.30
N VAL A 99 4.70 2.98 -10.25
CA VAL A 99 3.55 3.57 -9.55
C VAL A 99 2.84 2.50 -8.73
N SER A 100 2.69 2.75 -7.43
CA SER A 100 1.82 1.96 -6.56
C SER A 100 0.42 2.56 -6.49
N LEU A 101 -0.60 1.71 -6.36
CA LEU A 101 -1.99 2.12 -6.16
C LEU A 101 -2.37 2.00 -4.68
N ALA A 102 -2.79 3.09 -4.05
CA ALA A 102 -3.03 3.13 -2.61
C ALA A 102 -4.40 2.57 -2.19
N GLY A 103 -4.45 2.04 -0.97
CA GLY A 103 -5.70 1.75 -0.26
C GLY A 103 -6.63 0.82 -1.03
N MET A 104 -7.88 1.26 -1.25
CA MET A 104 -8.89 0.44 -1.94
C MET A 104 -8.80 0.49 -3.48
N ILE A 105 -7.93 1.32 -4.06
CA ILE A 105 -7.81 1.45 -5.53
C ILE A 105 -7.51 0.09 -6.18
N PRO A 106 -6.53 -0.72 -5.73
CA PRO A 106 -6.29 -2.05 -6.29
C PRO A 106 -7.59 -2.88 -6.35
N SER A 107 -8.22 -3.16 -5.22
CA SER A 107 -9.39 -4.04 -5.13
C SER A 107 -10.57 -3.56 -5.98
N LEU A 108 -10.73 -2.24 -6.15
CA LEU A 108 -11.81 -1.63 -6.93
C LEU A 108 -11.51 -1.49 -8.44
N THR A 109 -10.30 -1.83 -8.87
CA THR A 109 -9.85 -1.76 -10.28
C THR A 109 -9.34 -3.09 -10.80
N GLY A 110 -9.93 -4.19 -10.31
CA GLY A 110 -9.50 -5.54 -10.65
C GLY A 110 -8.06 -5.79 -10.25
N TYR A 111 -7.68 -5.41 -9.02
CA TYR A 111 -6.31 -5.46 -8.52
C TYR A 111 -5.27 -4.75 -9.41
N GLY A 112 -5.66 -3.61 -9.98
CA GLY A 112 -4.81 -2.79 -10.84
C GLY A 112 -4.78 -3.20 -12.31
N PHE A 113 -5.38 -4.35 -12.68
CA PHE A 113 -5.42 -4.80 -14.08
C PHE A 113 -6.19 -3.83 -14.98
N ASP A 114 -7.24 -3.19 -14.47
CA ASP A 114 -8.02 -2.22 -15.27
C ASP A 114 -7.24 -0.94 -15.54
N VAL A 115 -6.47 -0.47 -14.54
CA VAL A 115 -5.58 0.69 -14.68
C VAL A 115 -4.48 0.39 -15.69
N LEU A 116 -3.84 -0.77 -15.60
CA LEU A 116 -2.79 -1.19 -16.54
C LEU A 116 -3.30 -1.17 -17.99
N ARG A 117 -4.50 -1.72 -18.21
CA ARG A 117 -5.14 -1.74 -19.52
C ARG A 117 -5.42 -0.33 -20.05
N ALA A 118 -5.97 0.55 -19.20
CA ALA A 118 -6.31 1.92 -19.57
C ALA A 118 -5.07 2.75 -19.93
N VAL A 119 -4.00 2.67 -19.12
CA VAL A 119 -2.74 3.37 -19.38
C VAL A 119 -2.08 2.87 -20.67
N GLY A 120 -2.09 1.55 -20.93
CA GLY A 120 -1.59 0.96 -22.16
C GLY A 120 -2.35 1.42 -23.41
N THR A 121 -3.67 1.64 -23.31
CA THR A 121 -4.46 2.18 -24.42
C THR A 121 -4.19 3.66 -24.71
N THR A 122 -3.99 4.50 -23.68
CA THR A 122 -3.68 5.94 -23.90
C THR A 122 -2.35 6.15 -24.62
N GLY A 123 -1.36 5.29 -24.35
CA GLY A 123 -0.05 5.31 -25.04
C GLY A 123 -0.13 4.92 -26.52
N ALA A 124 -1.11 4.09 -26.90
CA ALA A 124 -1.32 3.66 -28.30
C ALA A 124 -2.12 4.67 -29.13
N VAL A 125 -2.99 5.47 -28.50
CA VAL A 125 -3.89 6.42 -29.20
C VAL A 125 -3.18 7.74 -29.57
N THR A 126 -2.00 8.02 -29.03
CA THR A 126 -1.27 9.29 -29.25
C THR A 126 -0.36 9.34 -30.49
N THR A 127 -0.30 8.29 -31.32
CA THR A 127 0.60 8.24 -32.50
C THR A 127 -0.07 8.13 -33.88
N ALA A 128 -1.37 8.36 -34.02
CA ALA A 128 -2.00 8.39 -35.36
C ALA A 128 -2.41 9.81 -35.77
N PRO A 129 -1.68 10.49 -36.67
CA PRO A 129 -2.26 11.59 -37.42
C PRO A 129 -3.32 11.02 -38.36
N ILE A 130 -4.55 11.49 -38.24
CA ILE A 130 -5.65 11.19 -39.16
C ILE A 130 -5.34 11.94 -40.47
N GLY A 131 -4.62 11.27 -41.38
CA GLY A 131 -4.39 11.74 -42.74
C GLY A 131 -5.54 11.31 -43.64
N LEU A 132 -6.47 12.23 -43.89
CA LEU A 132 -7.46 12.14 -44.96
C LEU A 132 -6.72 12.25 -46.32
N ALA A 133 -6.84 11.26 -47.18
CA ALA A 133 -6.55 11.44 -48.61
C ALA A 133 -7.35 10.45 -49.47
N ASP A 134 -8.21 11.03 -50.30
CA ASP A 134 -8.92 10.41 -51.40
C ASP A 134 -7.98 10.08 -52.59
N HIS A 135 -8.50 9.20 -53.45
CA HIS A 135 -8.27 9.07 -54.91
C HIS A 135 -7.40 7.92 -55.45
N THR A 136 -8.13 6.97 -56.08
CA THR A 136 -7.92 6.33 -57.41
C THR A 136 -6.70 5.42 -57.65
N GLY A 137 -7.01 4.17 -58.07
CA GLY A 137 -6.06 3.19 -58.61
C GLY A 137 -5.55 3.50 -60.04
N PRO A 138 -5.03 2.54 -60.83
CA PRO A 138 -5.04 1.09 -60.63
C PRO A 138 -3.65 0.40 -60.69
N THR A 139 -3.71 -0.85 -60.28
CA THR A 139 -2.71 -1.93 -60.28
C THR A 139 -2.21 -2.35 -61.66
N ALA A 140 -0.91 -2.64 -61.79
CA ALA A 140 -0.37 -3.73 -62.62
C ALA A 140 0.99 -4.23 -62.05
N PRO A 141 1.26 -5.56 -62.08
CA PRO A 141 2.44 -6.18 -61.45
C PRO A 141 3.50 -6.65 -62.47
N THR A 142 4.74 -6.86 -62.02
CA THR A 142 5.80 -7.77 -62.53
C THR A 142 7.12 -7.28 -61.89
N GLY A 143 7.89 -8.02 -61.11
CA GLY A 143 8.51 -9.34 -61.27
C GLY A 143 9.89 -9.25 -60.56
N PRO A 144 10.50 -10.38 -60.15
CA PRO A 144 11.57 -10.38 -59.13
C PRO A 144 12.98 -10.42 -59.75
N ALA A 145 13.99 -9.94 -59.02
CA ALA A 145 15.36 -10.45 -59.10
C ALA A 145 16.24 -9.91 -57.96
N ASP A 146 16.98 -10.84 -57.36
CA ASP A 146 18.04 -10.66 -56.37
C ASP A 146 19.19 -9.78 -56.87
N HIS A 147 20.06 -9.33 -55.95
CA HIS A 147 21.53 -9.48 -55.99
C HIS A 147 22.23 -8.69 -54.86
N THR A 148 22.73 -9.44 -53.88
CA THR A 148 24.08 -9.35 -53.24
C THR A 148 24.85 -8.02 -53.17
N GLY A 149 25.28 -7.66 -51.95
CA GLY A 149 26.52 -6.86 -51.73
C GLY A 149 26.62 -6.18 -50.35
N PRO A 150 27.68 -6.42 -49.54
CA PRO A 150 27.78 -5.91 -48.17
C PRO A 150 28.49 -4.56 -48.10
N THR A 151 28.05 -3.64 -47.23
CA THR A 151 28.89 -2.55 -46.72
C THR A 151 28.55 -2.28 -45.25
N ALA A 152 29.58 -2.30 -44.42
CA ALA A 152 29.56 -1.92 -43.01
C ALA A 152 30.24 -0.52 -42.85
N PRO A 153 30.42 0.03 -41.64
CA PRO A 153 29.57 1.09 -41.10
C PRO A 153 30.34 2.39 -40.83
N THR A 154 29.73 3.57 -40.98
CA THR A 154 30.29 4.80 -40.37
C THR A 154 29.27 5.93 -40.30
N GLY A 155 28.99 6.39 -39.08
CA GLY A 155 28.32 7.66 -38.81
C GLY A 155 27.69 7.67 -37.41
N PRO A 156 28.03 8.63 -36.52
CA PRO A 156 27.35 8.74 -35.24
C PRO A 156 25.95 9.26 -35.53
N ALA A 157 24.95 8.39 -35.49
CA ALA A 157 23.56 8.81 -35.47
C ALA A 157 23.31 9.43 -34.10
N ASP A 158 23.37 10.76 -34.09
CA ASP A 158 22.87 11.63 -33.04
C ASP A 158 21.42 11.20 -32.73
N ARG A 159 21.25 10.39 -31.68
CA ARG A 159 19.92 9.98 -31.21
C ARG A 159 19.34 11.13 -30.41
N THR A 160 18.98 12.21 -31.09
CA THR A 160 17.90 13.09 -30.64
C THR A 160 16.56 12.39 -30.94
N GLY A 161 16.39 11.17 -30.42
CA GLY A 161 15.10 10.52 -30.32
C GLY A 161 14.41 11.12 -29.11
N SER A 162 13.35 11.88 -29.34
CA SER A 162 12.38 12.23 -28.30
C SER A 162 11.79 10.93 -27.75
N ALA A 163 12.44 10.35 -26.75
CA ALA A 163 11.90 9.22 -26.01
C ALA A 163 10.58 9.68 -25.38
N VAL A 164 9.48 9.11 -25.87
CA VAL A 164 8.24 9.00 -25.11
C VAL A 164 8.65 8.45 -23.74
N PRO A 165 8.29 9.07 -22.61
CA PRO A 165 8.60 8.47 -21.32
C PRO A 165 8.00 7.07 -21.32
N ASP A 166 8.83 6.05 -21.08
CA ASP A 166 8.36 4.67 -20.96
C ASP A 166 7.21 4.65 -19.96
N THR A 167 6.11 3.99 -20.32
CA THR A 167 4.95 3.84 -19.45
C THR A 167 5.41 3.24 -18.12
N PRO A 168 5.10 3.87 -16.97
CA PRO A 168 5.54 3.34 -15.70
C PRO A 168 4.93 1.98 -15.44
N VAL A 169 5.67 1.10 -14.77
CA VAL A 169 5.09 -0.13 -14.23
C VAL A 169 4.09 0.24 -13.13
N VAL A 170 2.94 -0.43 -13.13
CA VAL A 170 1.89 -0.24 -12.13
C VAL A 170 1.86 -1.45 -11.20
N THR A 171 1.71 -1.21 -9.90
CA THR A 171 1.65 -2.26 -8.90
C THR A 171 0.69 -1.91 -7.76
N THR A 172 0.30 -2.88 -6.95
CA THR A 172 -0.74 -2.71 -5.92
C THR A 172 -0.22 -2.19 -4.59
N GLY A 173 1.09 -2.25 -4.34
CA GLY A 173 1.68 -1.99 -3.03
C GLY A 173 1.50 -3.15 -2.03
N HIS A 174 0.85 -4.24 -2.41
CA HIS A 174 0.42 -5.26 -1.45
C HIS A 174 1.57 -6.10 -0.90
N ALA A 175 2.59 -6.44 -1.69
CA ALA A 175 3.65 -7.34 -1.21
C ALA A 175 4.57 -6.63 -0.22
N ALA A 176 4.91 -5.36 -0.46
CA ALA A 176 5.62 -4.55 0.52
C ALA A 176 4.80 -4.35 1.81
N THR A 177 3.47 -4.21 1.70
CA THR A 177 2.58 -4.15 2.88
C THR A 177 2.53 -5.46 3.64
N VAL A 178 2.44 -6.59 2.96
CA VAL A 178 2.53 -7.94 3.58
C VAL A 178 3.83 -8.08 4.38
N VAL A 179 4.97 -7.67 3.82
CA VAL A 179 6.24 -7.64 4.55
C VAL A 179 6.20 -6.68 5.74
N SER A 180 5.58 -5.50 5.60
CA SER A 180 5.42 -4.51 6.67
C SER A 180 4.67 -5.08 7.88
N VAL A 181 3.54 -5.75 7.64
CA VAL A 181 2.73 -6.37 8.68
C VAL A 181 3.54 -7.43 9.42
N VAL A 182 4.18 -8.36 8.70
CA VAL A 182 4.95 -9.44 9.31
C VAL A 182 6.17 -8.92 10.08
N ARG A 183 6.88 -7.92 9.56
CA ARG A 183 7.98 -7.26 10.28
C ARG A 183 7.51 -6.56 11.54
N THR A 184 6.33 -5.93 11.50
CA THR A 184 5.74 -5.28 12.67
C THR A 184 5.33 -6.31 13.72
N VAL A 185 4.78 -7.46 13.31
CA VAL A 185 4.50 -8.59 14.21
C VAL A 185 5.77 -9.07 14.88
N HIS A 186 6.85 -9.32 14.14
CA HIS A 186 8.13 -9.72 14.74
C HIS A 186 8.67 -8.68 15.72
N ALA A 187 8.68 -7.39 15.35
CA ALA A 187 9.12 -6.32 16.25
C ALA A 187 8.26 -6.23 17.52
N ALA A 188 6.95 -6.47 17.41
CA ALA A 188 6.04 -6.47 18.56
C ALA A 188 6.24 -7.70 19.47
N LEU A 189 6.46 -8.88 18.89
CA LEU A 189 6.80 -10.10 19.64
C LEU A 189 8.12 -9.93 20.38
N ASP A 190 9.16 -9.42 19.73
CA ASP A 190 10.46 -9.15 20.32
C ASP A 190 10.34 -8.14 21.48
N ALA A 191 9.63 -7.03 21.26
CA ALA A 191 9.47 -5.99 22.28
C ALA A 191 8.62 -6.44 23.48
N THR A 192 7.74 -7.42 23.31
CA THR A 192 6.93 -8.00 24.39
C THR A 192 7.54 -9.27 24.99
N GLY A 193 8.61 -9.82 24.40
CA GLY A 193 9.19 -11.10 24.81
C GLY A 193 8.30 -12.33 24.55
N GLN A 194 7.24 -12.18 23.75
CA GLN A 194 6.33 -13.27 23.43
C GLN A 194 6.88 -14.17 22.34
N GLN A 195 6.65 -15.47 22.45
CA GLN A 195 7.04 -16.46 21.44
C GLN A 195 5.82 -16.88 20.64
N LEU A 196 5.83 -16.68 19.32
CA LEU A 196 4.70 -16.99 18.43
C LEU A 196 4.12 -18.39 18.68
N GLY A 197 5.00 -19.40 18.84
CA GLY A 197 4.61 -20.79 19.05
C GLY A 197 3.83 -21.07 20.34
N ALA A 198 3.89 -20.17 21.32
CA ALA A 198 3.14 -20.28 22.57
C ALA A 198 1.78 -19.54 22.53
N LEU A 199 1.48 -18.81 21.46
CA LEU A 199 0.33 -17.92 21.41
C LEU A 199 -0.88 -18.53 20.71
N THR A 200 -2.05 -18.16 21.21
CA THR A 200 -3.26 -18.09 20.38
C THR A 200 -3.19 -16.82 19.53
N VAL A 201 -3.22 -16.99 18.21
CA VAL A 201 -3.13 -15.90 17.23
C VAL A 201 -4.45 -15.79 16.47
N ALA A 202 -5.00 -14.58 16.36
CA ALA A 202 -6.16 -14.30 15.54
C ALA A 202 -5.77 -13.41 14.35
N PHE A 203 -6.20 -13.79 13.15
CA PHE A 203 -6.19 -12.92 11.98
C PHE A 203 -7.61 -12.43 11.70
N VAL A 204 -7.75 -11.11 11.55
CA VAL A 204 -9.03 -10.43 11.32
C VAL A 204 -8.98 -9.69 9.99
N GLY A 205 -9.89 -10.02 9.07
CA GLY A 205 -9.87 -9.52 7.70
C GLY A 205 -8.88 -10.30 6.86
N LEU A 206 -9.35 -11.37 6.22
CA LEU A 206 -8.54 -12.28 5.41
C LEU A 206 -8.72 -11.96 3.93
N GLY A 207 -8.70 -10.67 3.57
CA GLY A 207 -8.55 -10.24 2.19
C GLY A 207 -7.16 -10.58 1.62
N SER A 208 -6.76 -9.89 0.54
CA SER A 208 -5.44 -10.10 -0.06
C SER A 208 -4.30 -9.89 0.95
N ILE A 209 -4.28 -8.75 1.66
CA ILE A 209 -3.18 -8.44 2.59
C ILE A 209 -3.21 -9.39 3.79
N GLY A 210 -4.38 -9.58 4.42
CA GLY A 210 -4.50 -10.44 5.61
C GLY A 210 -4.10 -11.89 5.35
N SER A 211 -4.60 -12.51 4.27
CA SER A 211 -4.26 -13.90 3.93
C SER A 211 -2.78 -14.05 3.55
N SER A 212 -2.23 -13.13 2.76
CA SER A 212 -0.81 -13.18 2.37
C SER A 212 0.13 -12.89 3.55
N SER A 213 -0.27 -12.02 4.48
CA SER A 213 0.49 -11.75 5.73
C SER A 213 0.48 -12.96 6.66
N LEU A 214 -0.66 -13.65 6.77
CA LEU A 214 -0.76 -14.90 7.51
C LEU A 214 0.17 -15.97 6.91
N ASP A 215 0.11 -16.17 5.60
CA ASP A 215 0.95 -17.15 4.90
C ASP A 215 2.45 -16.86 5.10
N LEU A 216 2.85 -15.60 4.92
CA LEU A 216 4.23 -15.18 5.11
C LEU A 216 4.67 -15.34 6.57
N LEU A 217 3.86 -14.92 7.55
CA LEU A 217 4.17 -15.08 8.97
C LEU A 217 4.41 -16.55 9.33
N LEU A 218 3.51 -17.44 8.91
CA LEU A 218 3.61 -18.88 9.20
C LEU A 218 4.78 -19.55 8.47
N THR A 219 5.01 -19.18 7.20
CA THR A 219 6.14 -19.70 6.42
C THR A 219 7.50 -19.29 7.02
N ARG A 220 7.55 -18.14 7.71
CA ARG A 220 8.76 -17.62 8.37
C ARG A 220 8.89 -18.04 9.83
N ALA A 221 7.88 -18.66 10.42
CA ALA A 221 7.86 -19.03 11.83
C ALA A 221 8.77 -20.24 12.10
N GLU A 222 9.59 -20.16 13.15
CA GLU A 222 10.35 -21.33 13.64
C GLU A 222 9.45 -22.41 14.22
N GLN A 223 8.37 -21.99 14.89
CA GLN A 223 7.33 -22.85 15.43
C GLN A 223 5.95 -22.27 15.09
N PRO A 224 4.99 -23.11 14.68
CA PRO A 224 3.63 -22.66 14.40
C PRO A 224 2.96 -22.15 15.69
N PRO A 225 2.01 -21.20 15.61
CA PRO A 225 1.27 -20.76 16.78
C PRO A 225 0.51 -21.93 17.43
N ALA A 226 0.34 -21.87 18.76
CA ALA A 226 -0.34 -22.90 19.52
C ALA A 226 -1.80 -23.12 19.06
N ARG A 227 -2.46 -22.03 18.64
CA ARG A 227 -3.80 -22.03 18.03
C ARG A 227 -3.93 -20.84 17.08
N LEU A 228 -4.53 -21.08 15.91
CA LEU A 228 -4.85 -20.03 14.95
C LEU A 228 -6.36 -19.81 14.86
N LEU A 229 -6.81 -18.56 14.86
CA LEU A 229 -8.17 -18.17 14.55
C LEU A 229 -8.21 -17.31 13.28
N LEU A 230 -9.11 -17.65 12.38
CA LEU A 230 -9.41 -16.88 11.18
C LEU A 230 -10.77 -16.22 11.35
N CYS A 231 -10.81 -14.90 11.30
CA CYS A 231 -12.02 -14.10 11.46
C CYS A 231 -12.20 -13.16 10.27
N ASP A 232 -13.35 -13.25 9.60
CA ASP A 232 -13.70 -12.33 8.51
C ASP A 232 -15.22 -12.10 8.47
N VAL A 233 -15.67 -11.26 7.54
CA VAL A 233 -17.06 -10.81 7.39
C VAL A 233 -18.06 -11.97 7.21
N PRO A 234 -19.37 -11.75 7.44
CA PRO A 234 -20.39 -12.79 7.27
C PRO A 234 -20.39 -13.40 5.86
N GLY A 235 -20.54 -14.72 5.79
CA GLY A 235 -20.51 -15.47 4.52
C GLY A 235 -19.11 -15.82 4.02
N SER A 236 -18.04 -15.41 4.72
CA SER A 236 -16.66 -15.77 4.40
C SER A 236 -16.29 -17.21 4.76
N GLY A 237 -17.11 -17.90 5.56
CA GLY A 237 -16.85 -19.22 6.14
C GLY A 237 -16.34 -20.27 5.16
N PRO A 238 -16.94 -20.48 3.96
CA PRO A 238 -16.42 -21.43 2.98
C PRO A 238 -14.98 -21.13 2.55
N ARG A 239 -14.67 -19.86 2.26
CA ARG A 239 -13.33 -19.42 1.86
C ARG A 239 -12.32 -19.54 3.01
N LEU A 240 -12.74 -19.23 4.23
CA LEU A 240 -11.88 -19.38 5.41
C LEU A 240 -11.59 -20.85 5.72
N LYS A 241 -12.53 -21.76 5.49
CA LYS A 241 -12.30 -23.21 5.62
C LYS A 241 -11.31 -23.72 4.58
N GLU A 242 -11.43 -23.29 3.32
CA GLU A 242 -10.46 -23.63 2.28
C GLU A 242 -9.04 -23.12 2.63
N LEU A 243 -8.93 -21.89 3.13
CA LEU A 243 -7.66 -21.36 3.63
C LEU A 243 -7.13 -22.19 4.81
N ALA A 244 -7.98 -22.53 5.79
CA ALA A 244 -7.59 -23.34 6.94
C ALA A 244 -7.07 -24.73 6.52
N GLU A 245 -7.78 -25.41 5.61
CA GLU A 245 -7.37 -26.71 5.05
C GLU A 245 -6.01 -26.60 4.35
N ASN A 246 -5.79 -25.56 3.53
CA ASN A 246 -4.50 -25.36 2.87
C ASN A 246 -3.34 -25.18 3.86
N LEU A 247 -3.55 -24.43 4.94
CA LEU A 247 -2.53 -24.21 5.97
C LEU A 247 -2.21 -25.48 6.75
N LEU A 248 -3.23 -26.30 7.04
CA LEU A 248 -3.09 -27.60 7.70
C LEU A 248 -2.36 -28.60 6.79
N ASP A 249 -2.73 -28.69 5.51
CA ASP A 249 -2.13 -29.61 4.54
C ASP A 249 -0.64 -29.30 4.31
N ARG A 250 -0.26 -28.02 4.38
CA ARG A 250 1.15 -27.58 4.31
C ARG A 250 1.91 -27.74 5.62
N GLY A 251 1.25 -28.16 6.70
CA GLY A 251 1.85 -28.33 8.02
C GLY A 251 2.29 -27.01 8.68
N LEU A 252 1.70 -25.88 8.26
CA LEU A 252 2.06 -24.55 8.79
C LEU A 252 1.42 -24.25 10.14
N VAL A 253 0.41 -25.03 10.54
CA VAL A 253 -0.34 -24.92 11.79
C VAL A 253 -0.85 -26.29 12.21
N GLY A 254 -1.03 -26.49 13.52
CA GLY A 254 -1.62 -27.73 14.06
C GLY A 254 -3.14 -27.65 14.29
N SER A 255 -3.69 -26.45 14.42
CA SER A 255 -5.11 -26.24 14.70
C SER A 255 -5.56 -24.87 14.20
N VAL A 256 -6.71 -24.83 13.53
CA VAL A 256 -7.34 -23.62 13.00
C VAL A 256 -8.81 -23.59 13.38
N GLU A 257 -9.26 -22.47 13.94
CA GLU A 257 -10.66 -22.16 14.15
C GLU A 257 -11.12 -21.07 13.18
N VAL A 258 -12.27 -21.27 12.55
CA VAL A 258 -12.87 -20.31 11.63
C VAL A 258 -14.09 -19.69 12.29
N VAL A 259 -14.12 -18.36 12.34
CA VAL A 259 -15.26 -17.58 12.85
C VAL A 259 -15.61 -16.45 11.91
N GLU A 260 -16.87 -16.02 11.93
CA GLU A 260 -17.33 -14.85 11.19
C GLU A 260 -17.62 -13.71 12.18
N SER A 261 -17.25 -12.48 11.80
CA SER A 261 -17.60 -11.26 12.53
C SER A 261 -18.95 -10.71 12.06
N ASP A 262 -19.75 -10.18 12.98
CA ASP A 262 -20.96 -9.37 12.71
C ASP A 262 -20.58 -7.88 12.89
N ARG A 263 -21.43 -7.08 13.56
CA ARG A 263 -21.22 -5.72 14.06
C ARG A 263 -20.04 -5.58 15.02
N GLY A 264 -19.35 -6.66 15.35
CA GLY A 264 -18.22 -6.72 16.27
C GLY A 264 -17.48 -8.06 16.17
N LEU A 265 -16.28 -8.11 16.74
CA LEU A 265 -15.52 -9.36 16.83
C LEU A 265 -16.17 -10.38 17.81
N PRO A 266 -16.19 -11.68 17.48
CA PRO A 266 -16.62 -12.74 18.39
C PRO A 266 -15.73 -12.84 19.64
N ASP A 267 -16.28 -13.37 20.74
CA ASP A 267 -15.57 -13.53 22.02
C ASP A 267 -14.27 -14.33 21.88
N THR A 268 -14.26 -15.40 21.09
CA THR A 268 -13.09 -16.26 20.83
C THR A 268 -11.89 -15.47 20.25
N VAL A 269 -12.14 -14.34 19.56
CA VAL A 269 -11.07 -13.48 19.04
C VAL A 269 -10.39 -12.69 20.17
N TYR A 270 -11.15 -12.29 21.20
CA TYR A 270 -10.61 -11.59 22.36
C TYR A 270 -9.79 -12.49 23.29
N ASP A 271 -9.88 -13.82 23.13
CA ASP A 271 -9.02 -14.78 23.82
C ASP A 271 -7.60 -14.85 23.21
N ALA A 272 -7.38 -14.27 22.03
CA ALA A 272 -6.08 -14.26 21.38
C ALA A 272 -5.08 -13.32 22.08
N ARG A 273 -3.82 -13.76 22.13
CA ARG A 273 -2.69 -12.97 22.66
C ARG A 273 -2.05 -12.10 21.60
N LEU A 274 -2.17 -12.50 20.34
CA LEU A 274 -1.81 -11.70 19.17
C LEU A 274 -3.02 -11.59 18.24
N ILE A 275 -3.41 -10.38 17.89
CA ILE A 275 -4.44 -10.08 16.89
C ILE A 275 -3.76 -9.32 15.75
N VAL A 276 -3.83 -9.86 14.54
CA VAL A 276 -3.36 -9.18 13.32
C VAL A 276 -4.59 -8.82 12.49
N ALA A 277 -4.77 -7.53 12.19
CA ALA A 277 -5.93 -7.02 11.50
C ALA A 277 -5.57 -6.36 10.16
N ALA A 278 -6.33 -6.69 9.11
CA ALA A 278 -6.24 -6.11 7.78
C ALA A 278 -7.64 -6.03 7.17
N VAL A 279 -8.47 -5.13 7.72
CA VAL A 279 -9.89 -5.01 7.39
C VAL A 279 -10.10 -3.87 6.40
N SER A 280 -10.94 -4.14 5.40
CA SER A 280 -11.42 -3.13 4.46
C SER A 280 -12.73 -2.53 4.97
N GLY A 281 -12.79 -1.21 5.09
CA GLY A 281 -14.00 -0.49 5.51
C GLY A 281 -13.82 0.22 6.85
N GLY A 282 -14.26 1.48 6.92
CA GLY A 282 -14.14 2.28 8.13
C GLY A 282 -15.09 1.81 9.23
N GLY A 283 -14.60 1.70 10.46
CA GLY A 283 -15.42 1.38 11.62
C GLY A 283 -14.62 0.81 12.81
N ALA A 284 -15.17 0.93 14.01
CA ALA A 284 -14.59 0.33 15.21
C ALA A 284 -15.14 -1.11 15.39
N LEU A 285 -14.53 -2.08 14.70
CA LEU A 285 -14.86 -3.50 14.80
C LEU A 285 -14.30 -4.14 16.08
N LEU A 286 -13.07 -3.76 16.46
CA LEU A 286 -12.36 -4.23 17.64
C LEU A 286 -12.59 -3.26 18.81
N ASP A 287 -13.14 -3.77 19.92
CA ASP A 287 -13.26 -3.02 21.17
C ASP A 287 -12.00 -3.17 22.02
N VAL A 288 -11.19 -2.11 22.05
CA VAL A 288 -9.95 -2.05 22.83
C VAL A 288 -10.19 -2.33 24.31
N GLY A 289 -11.37 -2.04 24.86
CA GLY A 289 -11.68 -2.31 26.27
C GLY A 289 -11.83 -3.78 26.62
N ARG A 290 -12.06 -4.64 25.64
CA ARG A 290 -12.27 -6.08 25.84
C ARG A 290 -10.99 -6.91 25.71
N LEU A 291 -9.91 -6.32 25.21
CA LEU A 291 -8.62 -7.00 25.11
C LEU A 291 -8.15 -7.44 26.49
N ALA A 292 -7.66 -8.68 26.60
CA ALA A 292 -7.03 -9.17 27.82
C ALA A 292 -5.69 -8.43 28.07
N PRO A 293 -5.31 -8.19 29.34
CA PRO A 293 -3.95 -7.76 29.68
C PRO A 293 -2.92 -8.74 29.11
N GLY A 294 -1.94 -8.22 28.36
CA GLY A 294 -0.90 -8.93 27.63
C GLY A 294 -1.24 -9.16 26.15
N THR A 295 -2.40 -8.68 25.65
CA THR A 295 -2.72 -8.78 24.22
C THR A 295 -1.93 -7.76 23.39
N THR A 296 -1.43 -8.21 22.25
CA THR A 296 -0.80 -7.41 21.20
C THR A 296 -1.71 -7.35 19.98
N VAL A 297 -1.90 -6.15 19.42
CA VAL A 297 -2.66 -5.90 18.20
C VAL A 297 -1.77 -5.22 17.18
N VAL A 298 -1.66 -5.80 15.99
CA VAL A 298 -1.01 -5.19 14.81
C VAL A 298 -2.08 -4.97 13.75
N ASP A 299 -2.37 -3.72 13.40
CA ASP A 299 -3.45 -3.37 12.49
C ASP A 299 -2.95 -2.58 11.28
N ASP A 300 -3.17 -3.12 10.08
CA ASP A 300 -2.88 -2.49 8.79
C ASP A 300 -4.11 -1.80 8.18
N SER A 301 -5.26 -1.85 8.85
CA SER A 301 -6.49 -1.23 8.36
C SER A 301 -6.34 0.29 8.25
N PHE A 302 -6.88 0.88 7.18
CA PHE A 302 -6.95 2.33 7.01
C PHE A 302 -8.37 2.78 6.64
N PRO A 303 -9.09 3.49 7.55
CA PRO A 303 -8.71 3.79 8.94
C PRO A 303 -8.63 2.53 9.83
N HIS A 304 -8.02 2.66 11.01
CA HIS A 304 -7.88 1.56 11.97
C HIS A 304 -9.24 0.97 12.35
N CYS A 305 -9.28 -0.35 12.58
CA CYS A 305 -10.52 -1.07 12.89
C CYS A 305 -10.98 -0.92 14.36
N PHE A 306 -10.50 0.10 15.08
CA PHE A 306 -10.78 0.38 16.48
C PHE A 306 -10.68 1.89 16.79
N ASP A 307 -11.16 2.28 17.97
CA ASP A 307 -10.98 3.65 18.47
C ASP A 307 -9.53 3.89 18.91
N THR A 308 -8.79 4.66 18.11
CA THR A 308 -7.38 4.99 18.34
C THR A 308 -7.16 5.82 19.60
N SER A 309 -8.10 6.68 19.98
CA SER A 309 -8.01 7.47 21.21
C SER A 309 -8.13 6.59 22.44
N ARG A 310 -9.05 5.61 22.40
CA ARG A 310 -9.22 4.62 23.46
C ARG A 310 -8.01 3.70 23.57
N ALA A 311 -7.45 3.27 22.43
CA ALA A 311 -6.23 2.46 22.39
C ALA A 311 -5.04 3.18 23.04
N ILE A 312 -4.75 4.41 22.59
CA ILE A 312 -3.68 5.24 23.15
C ILE A 312 -3.88 5.44 24.66
N GLY A 313 -5.09 5.83 25.06
CA GLY A 313 -5.39 6.07 26.47
C GLY A 313 -5.23 4.82 27.35
N ARG A 314 -5.54 3.61 26.82
CA ARG A 314 -5.31 2.35 27.55
C ARG A 314 -3.81 2.04 27.67
N MET A 315 -3.05 2.15 26.57
CA MET A 315 -1.60 1.93 26.58
C MET A 315 -0.88 2.86 27.56
N GLU A 316 -1.32 4.11 27.71
CA GLU A 316 -0.72 5.05 28.65
C GLU A 316 -1.05 4.75 30.11
N ARG A 317 -2.33 4.50 30.40
CA ARG A 317 -2.83 4.40 31.78
C ARG A 317 -2.61 3.01 32.38
N ALA A 318 -2.96 1.97 31.63
CA ALA A 318 -2.92 0.60 32.11
C ALA A 318 -1.60 -0.09 31.77
N LYS A 319 -0.95 0.29 30.65
CA LYS A 319 0.31 -0.31 30.17
C LYS A 319 0.26 -1.83 30.07
N ASP A 320 -0.92 -2.34 29.72
CA ASP A 320 -1.25 -3.76 29.77
C ASP A 320 -1.56 -4.35 28.39
N VAL A 321 -1.60 -3.53 27.34
CA VAL A 321 -1.79 -3.97 25.95
C VAL A 321 -0.84 -3.20 25.03
N LEU A 322 -0.55 -3.78 23.88
CA LEU A 322 0.23 -3.16 22.82
C LEU A 322 -0.65 -3.09 21.57
N VAL A 323 -0.92 -1.90 21.06
CA VAL A 323 -1.75 -1.69 19.87
C VAL A 323 -0.96 -0.80 18.91
N VAL A 324 -0.61 -1.35 17.74
CA VAL A 324 0.27 -0.69 16.77
C VAL A 324 -0.27 -0.77 15.34
N GLY A 325 0.14 0.18 14.51
CA GLY A 325 -0.09 0.17 13.08
C GLY A 325 0.92 -0.72 12.34
N GLY A 326 0.45 -1.49 11.35
CA GLY A 326 1.26 -2.42 10.55
C GLY A 326 1.75 -1.87 9.20
N GLY A 327 1.32 -0.68 8.79
CA GLY A 327 1.48 -0.17 7.41
C GLY A 327 2.71 0.72 7.13
N LEU A 328 3.65 0.86 8.08
CA LEU A 328 4.86 1.66 7.89
C LEU A 328 6.14 0.80 7.97
N LEU A 329 7.09 1.12 7.09
CA LEU A 329 8.43 0.56 7.08
C LEU A 329 9.48 1.67 7.26
N SER A 330 10.66 1.31 7.75
CA SER A 330 11.83 2.18 7.72
C SER A 330 12.78 1.77 6.61
N ALA A 331 13.14 2.72 5.75
CA ALA A 331 14.04 2.53 4.62
C ALA A 331 15.25 3.48 4.68
N GLY A 332 15.62 3.93 5.89
CA GLY A 332 16.65 4.94 6.13
C GLY A 332 16.10 6.37 6.19
N PRO A 333 16.98 7.39 6.24
CA PRO A 333 16.58 8.79 6.40
C PRO A 333 15.57 9.23 5.35
N ALA A 334 14.46 9.85 5.78
CA ALA A 334 13.38 10.25 4.90
C ALA A 334 13.14 11.77 4.92
N ASP A 335 13.24 12.41 3.75
CA ASP A 335 12.98 13.85 3.59
C ASP A 335 11.66 14.09 2.85
N ARG A 336 10.66 14.60 3.57
CA ARG A 336 9.33 14.89 3.05
C ARG A 336 9.22 16.36 2.68
N ARG A 337 8.77 16.64 1.45
CA ARG A 337 8.52 18.01 0.96
C ARG A 337 7.15 18.12 0.32
N VAL A 338 6.41 19.15 0.70
CA VAL A 338 5.15 19.52 0.06
C VAL A 338 5.40 19.92 -1.40
N ALA A 339 4.49 19.55 -2.28
CA ALA A 339 4.58 19.87 -3.70
C ALA A 339 4.40 21.38 -3.96
N GLU A 340 5.10 21.88 -4.97
CA GLU A 340 4.94 23.26 -5.43
C GLU A 340 3.52 23.52 -5.94
N GLY A 341 3.02 24.74 -5.76
CA GLY A 341 1.70 25.17 -6.24
C GLY A 341 0.52 24.71 -5.39
N LEU A 342 0.76 24.11 -4.22
CA LEU A 342 -0.29 23.89 -3.24
C LEU A 342 -0.73 25.20 -2.58
N PRO A 343 -2.04 25.40 -2.35
CA PRO A 343 -2.54 26.54 -1.60
C PRO A 343 -1.88 26.62 -0.22
N ALA A 344 -1.52 27.83 0.23
CA ALA A 344 -0.76 28.01 1.47
C ALA A 344 -1.41 27.33 2.69
N ALA A 345 -2.75 27.38 2.81
CA ALA A 345 -3.48 26.70 3.88
C ALA A 345 -3.35 25.17 3.82
N ALA A 346 -3.41 24.58 2.62
CA ALA A 346 -3.23 23.15 2.42
C ALA A 346 -1.79 22.73 2.70
N ALA A 347 -0.81 23.51 2.22
CA ALA A 347 0.60 23.25 2.45
C ALA A 347 0.95 23.32 3.96
N ALA A 348 0.48 24.35 4.65
CA ALA A 348 0.68 24.51 6.09
C ALA A 348 0.00 23.39 6.89
N GLY A 349 -1.25 23.05 6.56
CA GLY A 349 -1.97 21.96 7.21
C GLY A 349 -1.30 20.61 7.00
N TYR A 350 -0.76 20.36 5.80
CA TYR A 350 -0.04 19.12 5.49
C TYR A 350 1.32 19.02 6.18
N LEU A 351 2.09 20.12 6.23
CA LEU A 351 3.37 20.18 6.97
C LEU A 351 3.20 20.07 8.48
N ALA A 352 2.06 20.52 9.01
CA ALA A 352 1.76 20.45 10.42
C ALA A 352 1.37 19.03 10.90
N GLN A 353 1.10 18.09 9.97
CA GLN A 353 0.79 16.71 10.34
C GLN A 353 2.02 16.04 10.94
N PRO A 354 1.93 15.53 12.19
CA PRO A 354 3.01 14.75 12.76
C PRO A 354 3.29 13.52 11.90
N LEU A 355 4.51 13.01 11.94
CA LEU A 355 4.91 11.79 11.25
C LEU A 355 5.87 10.99 12.12
N VAL A 356 5.92 9.68 11.90
CA VAL A 356 6.97 8.85 12.48
C VAL A 356 8.26 9.07 11.66
N PRO A 357 9.34 9.60 12.25
CA PRO A 357 10.56 9.93 11.51
C PRO A 357 11.13 8.71 10.76
N ASP A 358 11.72 8.95 9.59
CA ASP A 358 12.42 7.93 8.79
C ASP A 358 11.57 6.70 8.43
N THR A 359 10.26 6.94 8.25
CA THR A 359 9.30 5.94 7.80
C THR A 359 8.63 6.31 6.49
N ILE A 360 8.12 5.27 5.82
CA ILE A 360 7.38 5.35 4.57
C ILE A 360 6.20 4.37 4.63
N ALA A 361 5.07 4.77 4.04
CA ALA A 361 3.95 3.85 3.84
C ALA A 361 4.40 2.67 2.99
N SER A 362 4.15 1.45 3.46
CA SER A 362 4.61 0.21 2.83
C SER A 362 4.16 0.10 1.37
N CYS A 363 2.91 0.47 1.07
CA CYS A 363 2.38 0.45 -0.29
C CYS A 363 3.16 1.39 -1.24
N ARG A 364 3.67 2.53 -0.74
CA ARG A 364 4.52 3.45 -1.51
C ARG A 364 5.95 2.94 -1.67
N LEU A 365 6.45 2.16 -0.72
CA LEU A 365 7.79 1.58 -0.80
C LEU A 365 7.90 0.56 -1.93
N GLU A 366 6.82 -0.14 -2.27
CA GLU A 366 6.81 -1.12 -3.37
C GLU A 366 7.24 -0.51 -4.71
N SER A 367 6.70 0.65 -5.09
CA SER A 367 7.10 1.31 -6.33
C SER A 367 8.53 1.84 -6.26
N LEU A 368 9.05 2.22 -5.08
CA LEU A 368 10.47 2.55 -4.91
C LEU A 368 11.38 1.33 -5.09
N LEU A 369 10.99 0.16 -4.59
CA LEU A 369 11.73 -1.08 -4.82
C LEU A 369 11.87 -1.36 -6.32
N HIS A 370 10.77 -1.26 -7.07
CA HIS A 370 10.83 -1.38 -8.53
C HIS A 370 11.71 -0.32 -9.19
N ALA A 371 11.59 0.95 -8.80
CA ALA A 371 12.38 2.03 -9.39
C ALA A 371 13.88 1.95 -9.04
N SER A 372 14.23 1.35 -7.91
CA SER A 372 15.61 1.12 -7.49
C SER A 372 16.31 0.00 -8.28
N GLY A 373 15.55 -0.82 -9.02
CA GLY A 373 16.05 -1.98 -9.73
C GLY A 373 16.16 -3.24 -8.87
N ALA A 374 15.52 -3.27 -7.69
CA ALA A 374 15.42 -4.48 -6.89
C ALA A 374 14.73 -5.60 -7.69
N ALA A 375 15.25 -6.82 -7.58
CA ALA A 375 14.75 -7.97 -8.33
C ALA A 375 13.51 -8.58 -7.65
N VAL A 376 12.40 -7.84 -7.67
CA VAL A 376 11.11 -8.24 -7.09
C VAL A 376 10.04 -8.45 -8.18
N PRO A 377 9.13 -9.44 -8.02
CA PRO A 377 8.03 -9.63 -8.95
C PRO A 377 7.10 -8.41 -8.97
N LEU A 378 6.54 -8.11 -10.14
CA LEU A 378 5.53 -7.06 -10.27
C LEU A 378 4.18 -7.58 -9.77
N VAL A 379 3.56 -6.87 -8.84
CA VAL A 379 2.34 -7.35 -8.16
C VAL A 379 1.10 -6.78 -8.81
N HIS A 380 0.27 -7.69 -9.32
CA HIS A 380 -1.13 -7.50 -9.65
C HIS A 380 -1.90 -8.69 -9.05
N GLY A 381 -3.09 -8.46 -8.51
CA GLY A 381 -3.83 -9.51 -7.81
C GLY A 381 -3.34 -9.78 -6.38
N PRO A 382 -3.79 -10.91 -5.79
CA PRO A 382 -3.31 -11.39 -4.51
C PRO A 382 -1.81 -11.74 -4.52
N VAL A 383 -1.16 -11.60 -3.36
CA VAL A 383 0.28 -11.91 -3.21
C VAL A 383 0.43 -13.38 -2.83
N ASP A 384 1.05 -14.18 -3.70
CA ASP A 384 1.37 -15.57 -3.39
C ASP A 384 2.60 -15.70 -2.48
N ALA A 385 2.82 -16.90 -1.94
CA ALA A 385 3.91 -17.17 -0.99
C ALA A 385 5.30 -16.89 -1.60
N ALA A 386 5.52 -17.23 -2.87
CA ALA A 386 6.80 -17.02 -3.54
C ALA A 386 7.10 -15.52 -3.72
N THR A 387 6.09 -14.73 -4.08
CA THR A 387 6.17 -13.28 -4.21
C THR A 387 6.42 -12.64 -2.84
N ALA A 388 5.67 -13.04 -1.81
CA ALA A 388 5.85 -12.53 -0.45
C ALA A 388 7.29 -12.78 0.06
N LEU A 389 7.84 -13.98 -0.17
CA LEU A 389 9.23 -14.30 0.16
C LEU A 389 10.23 -13.48 -0.66
N ALA A 390 10.01 -13.28 -1.96
CA ALA A 390 10.89 -12.45 -2.79
C ALA A 390 10.96 -11.00 -2.27
N TYR A 391 9.82 -10.45 -1.83
CA TYR A 391 9.77 -9.12 -1.20
C TYR A 391 10.41 -9.10 0.18
N TRP A 392 10.27 -10.17 0.96
CA TRP A 392 10.95 -10.31 2.25
C TRP A 392 12.48 -10.26 2.07
N GLU A 393 13.03 -11.05 1.15
CA GLU A 393 14.46 -11.09 0.84
C GLU A 393 14.96 -9.76 0.27
N ALA A 394 14.18 -9.11 -0.60
CA ALA A 394 14.53 -7.78 -1.10
C ALA A 394 14.57 -6.74 0.03
N ALA A 395 13.66 -6.82 1.00
CA ALA A 395 13.68 -5.95 2.18
C ALA A 395 14.92 -6.19 3.04
N GLU A 396 15.32 -7.45 3.28
CA GLU A 396 16.58 -7.78 3.96
C GLU A 396 17.80 -7.21 3.21
N ALA A 397 17.88 -7.47 1.91
CA ALA A 397 19.02 -7.05 1.08
C ALA A 397 19.18 -5.52 0.99
N THR A 398 18.10 -4.77 1.16
CA THR A 398 18.10 -3.29 1.10
C THR A 398 18.10 -2.63 2.47
N GLY A 399 18.16 -3.41 3.57
CA GLY A 399 18.14 -2.89 4.93
C GLY A 399 16.81 -2.25 5.34
N ILE A 400 15.71 -2.60 4.67
CA ILE A 400 14.36 -2.18 5.03
C ILE A 400 13.95 -2.93 6.30
N ARG A 401 13.55 -2.19 7.32
CA ARG A 401 13.17 -2.73 8.64
C ARG A 401 11.73 -2.36 8.99
N ALA A 402 11.20 -3.01 10.02
CA ALA A 402 9.98 -2.51 10.68
C ALA A 402 10.16 -1.04 11.04
N ALA A 403 9.10 -0.23 10.88
CA ALA A 403 9.07 1.08 11.52
C ALA A 403 9.18 0.92 13.05
N PRO A 404 9.60 1.96 13.78
CA PRO A 404 9.41 1.98 15.24
C PRO A 404 7.96 1.63 15.58
N LEU A 405 7.73 0.83 16.62
CA LEU A 405 6.37 0.50 17.07
C LEU A 405 5.61 1.80 17.31
N HIS A 406 4.46 1.94 16.66
CA HIS A 406 3.72 3.20 16.67
C HIS A 406 2.22 2.96 16.51
N LEU A 407 1.42 3.90 16.96
CA LEU A 407 0.02 4.03 16.58
C LEU A 407 -0.21 5.46 16.10
N LEU A 408 -0.76 5.60 14.89
CA LEU A 408 -0.80 6.87 14.17
C LEU A 408 0.62 7.45 14.01
N THR A 409 0.91 8.57 14.67
CA THR A 409 2.19 9.28 14.60
C THR A 409 2.98 9.16 15.90
N ARG A 410 2.43 8.44 16.88
CA ARG A 410 3.01 8.28 18.20
C ARG A 410 3.82 7.00 18.26
N THR A 411 5.12 7.13 18.46
CA THR A 411 6.01 6.01 18.77
C THR A 411 5.76 5.49 20.18
N ILE A 412 5.84 4.18 20.35
CA ILE A 412 5.72 3.47 21.62
C ILE A 412 7.12 3.12 22.10
N ASP A 413 7.41 3.50 23.34
CA ASP A 413 8.68 3.19 24.00
C ASP A 413 8.70 1.71 24.42
N PRO A 414 9.65 0.90 23.93
CA PRO A 414 9.78 -0.50 24.33
C PRO A 414 9.94 -0.69 25.84
N ASP A 415 10.51 0.27 26.56
CA ASP A 415 10.65 0.18 28.03
C ASP A 415 9.30 0.13 28.73
N MET A 416 8.22 0.63 28.11
CA MET A 416 6.86 0.49 28.63
C MET A 416 6.37 -0.97 28.64
N LEU A 417 6.94 -1.84 27.80
CA LEU A 417 6.52 -3.23 27.60
C LEU A 417 7.29 -4.22 28.48
N THR A 418 8.38 -3.78 29.09
CA THR A 418 9.20 -4.59 30.03
C THR A 418 8.53 -4.83 31.39
N ARG A 419 7.36 -4.22 31.65
CA ARG A 419 6.60 -4.38 32.90
C ARG A 419 5.40 -5.30 32.64
N HIS A 420 5.09 -6.19 33.59
CA HIS A 420 3.95 -7.14 33.58
C HIS A 420 2.74 -6.59 32.81
N PRO A 421 2.27 -7.25 31.73
CA PRO A 421 1.70 -8.61 31.76
C PRO A 421 2.25 -9.62 30.72
N TRP A 422 3.24 -9.24 29.90
CA TRP A 422 3.77 -10.11 28.83
C TRP A 422 4.81 -11.14 29.28
N SER A 423 5.31 -10.99 30.50
CA SER A 423 6.37 -11.81 31.08
C SER A 423 5.88 -13.04 31.84
N SER A 424 4.67 -13.54 31.56
CA SER A 424 4.00 -14.60 32.32
C SER A 424 3.59 -15.78 31.45
#